data_AF-A0A1W1HBM3-F1
#
_entry.id   AF-A0A1W1HBM3-F1
#
_cell.length_a   1.000
_cell.length_b   1.000
_cell.length_c   1.000
_cell.angle_alpha   90.00
_cell.angle_beta   90.00
_cell.angle_gamma   90.00
#
_symmetry.space_group_name_H-M   'P 1'
#
loop_
_entity.id
_entity.type
_entity.pdbx_description
1 polymer ?
#
loop_
_entity_poly.entity_id
_entity_poly.type
_entity_poly.pdbx_seq_one_letter_code
_entity_poly.pdbx_strand_id
1 'polypeptide(L)'
;MKNGKKLKNTIRGIGIQEVFTVSEAADYLRISERLFRDLMKDPTHPIPFYRIGSAGRLIRIRKVEIDEWLENFRSTSEIDLDEMINELIL
;
A
#
# COMPACT_ATOMS: atom_id res chain seq x y z
N MET A 1 -20.12 -20.75 -2.83
CA MET A 1 -19.93 -19.40 -3.41
C MET A 1 -20.91 -18.44 -2.76
N LYS A 2 -20.46 -17.48 -1.95
CA LYS A 2 -21.31 -16.39 -1.44
C LYS A 2 -20.61 -15.06 -1.72
N ASN A 3 -21.08 -14.40 -2.76
CA ASN A 3 -20.65 -13.09 -3.25
C ASN A 3 -21.06 -12.01 -2.24
N GLY A 4 -20.13 -11.57 -1.39
CA GLY A 4 -20.29 -10.35 -0.60
C GLY A 4 -19.80 -9.15 -1.42
N LYS A 5 -20.73 -8.37 -1.97
CA LYS A 5 -20.44 -7.08 -2.61
C LYS A 5 -19.66 -6.18 -1.62
N LYS A 6 -18.39 -5.90 -1.93
CA LYS A 6 -17.61 -4.87 -1.23
C LYS A 6 -18.31 -3.52 -1.40
N LEU A 7 -18.54 -2.86 -0.28
CA LEU A 7 -19.15 -1.53 -0.19
C LEU A 7 -18.27 -0.53 -0.95
N LYS A 8 -18.72 -0.11 -2.13
CA LYS A 8 -18.16 1.06 -2.82
C LYS A 8 -18.72 2.30 -2.12
N ASN A 9 -18.01 2.79 -1.11
CA ASN A 9 -18.37 4.04 -0.45
C ASN A 9 -18.03 5.20 -1.39
N THR A 10 -19.00 5.59 -2.22
CA THR A 10 -18.97 6.81 -3.06
C THR A 10 -20.00 7.82 -2.52
N ILE A 11 -19.55 8.73 -1.67
CA ILE A 11 -20.20 9.99 -1.28
C ILE A 11 -19.56 11.12 -2.12
N ARG A 12 -20.23 11.50 -3.20
CA ARG A 12 -19.88 12.69 -4.00
C ARG A 12 -20.01 13.94 -3.13
N GLY A 13 -18.92 14.67 -2.89
CA GLY A 13 -18.98 16.06 -2.37
C GLY A 13 -17.83 16.51 -1.47
N ILE A 14 -17.13 15.59 -0.81
CA ILE A 14 -15.91 15.84 -0.03
C ILE A 14 -14.97 14.72 -0.46
N GLY A 15 -13.78 15.04 -0.99
CA GLY A 15 -12.88 14.05 -1.61
C GLY A 15 -12.71 12.83 -0.72
N ILE A 16 -13.39 11.73 -1.04
CA ILE A 16 -13.27 10.50 -0.27
C ILE A 16 -11.88 9.97 -0.55
N GLN A 17 -11.02 10.08 0.45
CA GLN A 17 -9.75 9.39 0.39
C GLN A 17 -10.05 7.89 0.35
N GLU A 18 -9.57 7.22 -0.69
CA GLU A 18 -9.73 5.79 -0.86
C GLU A 18 -8.94 5.07 0.24
N VAL A 19 -9.63 4.20 0.97
CA VAL A 19 -9.07 3.46 2.10
C VAL A 19 -9.17 1.97 1.84
N PHE A 20 -8.06 1.27 2.05
CA PHE A 20 -7.92 -0.16 1.83
C PHE A 20 -7.87 -0.96 3.13
N THR A 21 -8.33 -2.21 3.06
CA THR A 21 -7.88 -3.28 3.96
C THR A 21 -6.45 -3.70 3.62
N VAL A 22 -5.82 -4.52 4.48
CA VAL A 22 -4.49 -5.10 4.17
C VAL A 22 -4.50 -5.90 2.87
N SER A 23 -5.56 -6.68 2.63
CA SER A 23 -5.71 -7.44 1.39
C SER A 23 -5.83 -6.53 0.15
N GLU A 24 -6.63 -5.48 0.22
CA GLU A 24 -6.79 -4.51 -0.87
C GLU A 24 -5.50 -3.75 -1.17
N ALA A 25 -4.74 -3.37 -0.14
CA ALA A 25 -3.47 -2.69 -0.29
C ALA A 25 -2.38 -3.62 -0.86
N ALA A 26 -2.35 -4.88 -0.44
CA ALA A 26 -1.44 -5.89 -1.01
C ALA A 26 -1.77 -6.17 -2.48
N ASP A 27 -3.06 -6.29 -2.81
CA ASP A 27 -3.54 -6.45 -4.19
C ASP A 27 -3.20 -5.22 -5.05
N TYR A 28 -3.35 -4.01 -4.50
CA TYR A 28 -2.99 -2.75 -5.17
C TYR A 28 -1.51 -2.70 -5.53
N LEU A 29 -0.64 -3.09 -4.59
CA LEU A 29 0.81 -3.17 -4.79
C LEU A 29 1.27 -4.42 -5.56
N ARG A 30 0.36 -5.34 -5.90
CA ARG A 30 0.67 -6.64 -6.56
C ARG A 30 1.68 -7.49 -5.79
N ILE A 31 1.61 -7.47 -4.46
CA ILE A 31 2.45 -8.29 -3.57
C ILE A 31 1.61 -9.21 -2.69
N SER A 32 2.24 -10.20 -2.07
CA SER A 32 1.55 -11.06 -1.10
C SER A 32 1.16 -10.27 0.16
N GLU A 33 0.02 -10.63 0.79
CA GLU A 33 -0.37 -10.06 2.09
C GLU A 33 0.71 -10.27 3.18
N ARG A 34 1.46 -11.37 3.10
CA ARG A 34 2.57 -11.63 4.02
C ARG A 34 3.64 -10.55 3.86
N LEU A 35 4.11 -10.32 2.64
CA LEU A 35 5.12 -9.30 2.37
C LEU A 35 4.62 -7.91 2.77
N PHE A 36 3.36 -7.58 2.46
CA PHE A 36 2.76 -6.31 2.90
C PHE A 36 2.82 -6.15 4.42
N ARG A 37 2.48 -7.19 5.18
CA ARG A 37 2.56 -7.17 6.66
C ARG A 37 3.97 -7.06 7.19
N ASP A 38 4.95 -7.59 6.45
CA ASP A 38 6.36 -7.45 6.81
C ASP A 38 6.82 -6.01 6.57
N LEU A 39 6.43 -5.38 5.44
CA LEU A 39 6.70 -3.97 5.15
C LEU A 39 6.02 -3.00 6.15
N MET A 40 4.85 -3.35 6.69
CA MET A 40 4.23 -2.59 7.78
C MET A 40 5.04 -2.61 9.09
N LYS A 41 5.96 -3.58 9.24
CA LYS A 41 6.82 -3.74 10.42
C LYS A 41 8.27 -3.33 10.13
N ASP A 42 8.55 -2.81 8.95
CA ASP A 42 9.89 -2.37 8.59
C ASP A 42 10.38 -1.33 9.63
N PRO A 43 11.57 -1.52 10.22
CA PRO A 43 12.05 -0.65 11.29
C PRO A 43 12.51 0.73 10.78
N THR A 44 12.75 0.86 9.47
CA THR A 44 13.37 2.05 8.86
C THR A 44 12.33 2.87 8.09
N HIS A 45 11.47 2.23 7.31
CA HIS A 45 10.46 2.89 6.50
C HIS A 45 9.15 2.08 6.42
N PRO A 46 8.38 1.96 7.53
CA PRO A 46 7.17 1.16 7.54
C PRO A 46 6.06 1.78 6.67
N ILE A 47 5.28 0.93 5.99
CA ILE A 47 4.07 1.39 5.29
C ILE A 47 3.09 2.03 6.31
N PRO A 48 2.58 3.26 6.06
CA PRO A 48 1.61 3.90 6.94
C PRO A 48 0.32 3.09 7.09
N PHE A 49 -0.19 2.96 8.32
CA PHE A 49 -1.49 2.33 8.57
C PHE A 49 -2.16 2.87 9.83
N TYR A 50 -3.48 2.71 9.89
CA TYR A 50 -4.31 3.09 11.03
C TYR A 50 -5.01 1.87 11.61
N ARG A 51 -5.12 1.86 12.94
CA ARG A 51 -5.98 0.93 13.67
C ARG A 51 -7.23 1.67 14.11
N ILE A 52 -8.40 1.18 13.68
CA ILE A 52 -9.69 1.78 13.98
C ILE A 52 -10.67 0.75 14.56
N GLY A 53 -11.81 1.26 15.05
CA GLY A 53 -12.86 0.48 15.71
C GLY A 53 -12.63 0.30 17.21
N SER A 54 -13.66 -0.18 17.92
CA SER A 54 -13.74 -0.19 19.39
C SER A 54 -12.62 -0.96 20.11
N ALA A 55 -11.82 -1.75 19.39
CA ALA A 55 -10.69 -2.51 19.92
C ALA A 55 -9.42 -2.36 19.06
N GLY A 56 -9.36 -1.38 18.15
CA GLY A 56 -8.21 -1.18 17.25
C GLY A 56 -7.92 -2.34 16.30
N ARG A 57 -8.90 -3.24 16.09
CA ARG A 57 -8.71 -4.48 15.31
C ARG A 57 -8.75 -4.25 13.81
N LEU A 58 -9.36 -3.15 13.35
CA LEU A 58 -9.50 -2.88 11.92
C LEU A 58 -8.29 -2.11 11.44
N ILE A 59 -7.45 -2.75 10.63
CA ILE A 59 -6.35 -2.09 9.96
C ILE A 59 -6.87 -1.42 8.68
N ARG A 60 -6.54 -0.15 8.50
CA ARG A 60 -6.89 0.66 7.33
C ARG A 60 -5.67 1.39 6.81
N ILE A 61 -5.56 1.48 5.50
CA ILE A 61 -4.45 2.12 4.81
C ILE A 61 -5.04 3.11 3.80
N ARG A 62 -4.56 4.35 3.75
CA ARG A 62 -5.01 5.30 2.73
C ARG A 62 -4.20 5.11 1.45
N LYS A 63 -4.87 5.10 0.30
CA LYS A 63 -4.18 4.95 -1.00
C LYS A 63 -3.11 6.01 -1.21
N VAL A 64 -3.42 7.27 -0.90
CA VAL A 64 -2.49 8.40 -1.06
C VAL A 64 -1.19 8.21 -0.28
N GLU A 65 -1.25 7.63 0.91
CA GLU A 65 -0.05 7.38 1.73
C GLU A 65 0.75 6.19 1.22
N ILE A 66 0.11 5.19 0.59
CA ILE A 66 0.85 4.12 -0.09
C ILE A 66 1.62 4.71 -1.27
N ASP A 67 0.97 5.59 -2.04
CA ASP A 67 1.59 6.23 -3.19
C ASP A 67 2.78 7.11 -2.75
N GLU A 68 2.61 7.95 -1.73
CA GLU A 68 3.69 8.75 -1.13
C GLU A 68 4.82 7.87 -0.55
N TRP A 69 4.47 6.77 0.13
CA TRP A 69 5.45 5.82 0.64
C TRP A 69 6.26 5.18 -0.49
N LEU A 70 5.62 4.81 -1.61
CA LEU A 70 6.32 4.26 -2.77
C LEU A 70 7.29 5.26 -3.41
N GLU A 71 6.89 6.52 -3.52
CA GLU A 71 7.75 7.58 -4.07
C GLU A 71 9.02 7.74 -3.23
N ASN A 72 8.87 7.80 -1.90
CA ASN A 72 10.00 7.90 -0.96
C ASN A 72 10.83 6.62 -0.91
N PHE A 73 10.20 5.45 -1.00
CA PHE A 73 10.89 4.17 -1.04
C PHE A 73 11.79 4.09 -2.29
N ARG A 74 11.27 4.49 -3.46
CA ARG A 74 12.03 4.53 -4.71
C ARG A 74 13.18 5.54 -4.69
N SER A 75 13.00 6.71 -4.08
CA SER A 75 14.07 7.70 -3.99
C SER A 75 15.18 7.30 -3.03
N THR A 76 14.89 6.41 -2.07
CA THR A 76 15.85 5.94 -1.07
C THR A 76 16.56 4.66 -1.54
N SER A 77 15.89 3.83 -2.34
CA SER A 77 16.53 2.75 -3.07
C SER A 77 17.26 3.33 -4.28
N GLU A 78 18.51 3.76 -4.12
CA GLU A 78 19.45 3.90 -5.24
C GLU A 78 19.64 2.51 -5.90
N ILE A 79 18.63 2.04 -6.61
CA ILE A 79 18.81 1.09 -7.69
C ILE A 79 18.96 2.00 -8.89
N ASP A 80 20.20 2.19 -9.32
CA ASP A 80 20.51 2.88 -10.56
C ASP A 80 19.95 2.04 -11.72
N LEU A 81 18.70 2.32 -12.07
CA LEU A 81 18.02 1.64 -13.16
C LEU A 81 18.76 1.87 -14.49
N ASP A 82 19.48 2.99 -14.63
CA ASP A 82 20.28 3.27 -15.81
C ASP A 82 21.50 2.32 -15.85
N GLU A 83 22.11 2.01 -14.71
CA GLU A 83 23.17 0.99 -14.61
C GLU A 83 22.65 -0.41 -14.97
N MET A 84 21.48 -0.81 -14.46
CA MET A 84 20.86 -2.10 -14.79
C MET A 84 20.47 -2.24 -16.27
N ILE A 85 20.01 -1.15 -16.91
CA ILE A 85 19.70 -1.14 -18.35
C ILE A 85 20.97 -1.26 -19.18
N ASN A 86 22.06 -0.60 -18.77
CA ASN A 86 23.35 -0.67 -19.45
C ASN A 86 23.94 -2.09 -19.43
N GLU A 87 23.72 -2.89 -18.38
CA GLU A 87 24.16 -4.29 -18.34
C GLU A 87 23.35 -5.22 -19.25
N LEU A 88 22.11 -4.86 -19.60
CA LEU A 88 21.20 -5.68 -20.42
C LEU A 88 21.34 -5.45 -21.93
N ILE A 89 22.00 -4.35 -22.32
CA ILE A 89 22.22 -3.94 -23.73
C ILE A 89 23.64 -4.33 -24.21
N LEU A 90 24.50 -4.87 -23.33
CA LEU A 90 25.80 -5.47 -23.67
C LEU A 90 25.69 -6.95 -24.04
#